data_AF-A0A7J8PJE7-F1
#
_entry.id   AF-A0A7J8PJE7-F1
#
_cell.length_a   1.000
_cell.length_b   1.000
_cell.length_c   1.000
_cell.angle_alpha   90.00
_cell.angle_beta   90.00
_cell.angle_gamma   90.00
#
_symmetry.space_group_name_H-M   'P 1'
#
loop_
_entity.id
_entity.type
_entity.pdbx_description
1 polymer ?
#
loop_
_entity_poly.entity_id
_entity_poly.type
_entity_poly.pdbx_seq_one_letter_code
_entity_poly.pdbx_strand_id
1 'polypeptide(L)' 'MELPYAILVCYCGSSASFRTSWSNENPRRRVFDCENYGMI' A
#
# COMPACT_ATOMS: atom_id res chain seq x y z
N MET A 1 1.77 -12.65 12.15
CA MET A 1 1.52 -11.22 12.40
C MET A 1 0.21 -10.91 11.69
N GLU A 2 -0.89 -10.87 12.45
CA GLU A 2 -2.22 -10.54 11.92
C GLU A 2 -2.20 -9.05 11.54
N LEU A 3 -2.28 -8.74 10.26
CA LEU A 3 -2.39 -7.35 9.80
C LEU A 3 -3.84 -6.92 10.02
N PRO A 4 -4.08 -5.81 10.73
CA PRO A 4 -5.44 -5.33 10.95
C PRO A 4 -6.09 -5.07 9.59
N TYR A 5 -7.26 -5.69 9.37
CA TYR A 5 -8.00 -5.65 8.11
C TYR A 5 -8.23 -4.22 7.60
N ALA A 6 -8.32 -3.25 8.50
CA ALA A 6 -8.42 -1.82 8.20
C ALA A 6 -7.22 -1.25 7.41
N ILE A 7 -6.02 -1.85 7.48
CA ILE A 7 -4.85 -1.46 6.68
C ILE A 7 -4.96 -1.96 5.24
N LEU A 8 -5.80 -2.98 4.99
CA LEU A 8 -5.90 -3.64 3.68
C LEU A 8 -6.96 -3.02 2.78
N VAL A 9 -7.62 -1.92 3.18
CA VAL A 9 -8.67 -1.27 2.41
C VAL A 9 -8.34 0.20 2.20
N CYS A 10 -8.29 0.62 0.93
CA CYS A 10 -8.10 2.00 0.51
C CYS A 10 -9.28 2.90 0.91
N TYR A 11 -9.06 4.22 0.85
CA TYR A 11 -10.13 5.22 1.01
C TYR A 11 -11.30 5.03 0.02
N CYS A 12 -11.04 4.48 -1.17
CA CYS A 12 -12.04 4.20 -2.21
C CYS A 12 -12.77 2.86 -2.04
N GLY A 13 -12.49 2.12 -0.96
CA GLY A 13 -13.10 0.81 -0.69
C GLY A 13 -12.44 -0.37 -1.42
N SER A 14 -11.47 -0.12 -2.31
CA SER A 14 -10.66 -1.18 -2.93
C SER A 14 -9.62 -1.77 -1.98
N SER A 15 -9.15 -3.00 -2.25
CA SER A 15 -8.07 -3.60 -1.48
C SER A 15 -6.73 -2.89 -1.72
N ALA A 16 -5.98 -2.61 -0.66
CA ALA A 16 -4.61 -2.09 -0.75
C ALA A 16 -3.63 -3.22 -1.09
N SER A 17 -2.74 -2.96 -2.03
CA SER A 17 -1.73 -3.91 -2.50
C SER A 17 -0.44 -3.77 -1.68
N PHE A 18 0.14 -4.88 -1.26
CA PHE A 18 1.44 -4.88 -0.58
C PHE A 18 2.58 -4.78 -1.59
N ARG A 19 3.39 -3.72 -1.49
CA ARG A 19 4.49 -3.44 -2.42
C ARG A 19 5.79 -3.20 -1.66
N THR A 20 6.90 -3.59 -2.29
CA THR A 20 8.23 -3.25 -1.81
C THR A 20 8.73 -2.07 -2.64
N SER A 21 9.10 -0.97 -1.98
CA SER A 21 9.72 0.18 -2.61
C SER A 21 11.10 -0.19 -3.16
N TRP A 22 11.32 0.21 -4.41
CA TRP A 22 12.60 0.12 -5.09
C TRP A 22 13.33 1.47 -5.11
N SER A 23 12.84 2.47 -4.36
CA SER A 23 13.50 3.78 -4.26
C SER A 23 14.88 3.65 -3.63
N ASN A 24 15.88 4.32 -4.21
CA ASN A 24 17.24 4.36 -3.66
C ASN A 24 17.31 5.07 -2.30
N GLU A 25 16.38 5.99 -2.00
CA GLU A 25 16.33 6.66 -0.69
C GLU A 25 15.89 5.73 0.44
N ASN A 26 15.05 4.73 0.13
CA ASN A 26 14.50 3.80 1.12
C ASN A 26 14.41 2.39 0.52
N PRO A 27 15.56 1.73 0.29
CA PRO A 27 15.58 0.43 -0.34
C PRO A 27 14.86 -0.59 0.56
N ARG A 28 14.01 -1.43 -0.05
CA ARG A 28 13.27 -2.52 0.62
C ARG A 28 12.20 -2.09 1.61
N ARG A 29 11.84 -0.80 1.68
CA ARG A 29 10.70 -0.35 2.48
C ARG A 29 9.43 -1.04 1.96
N ARG A 30 8.68 -1.68 2.85
CA ARG A 30 7.41 -2.34 2.48
C ARG A 30 6.25 -1.41 2.82
N VAL A 31 5.34 -1.23 1.87
CA VAL A 31 4.21 -0.31 1.98
C VAL A 31 2.94 -1.00 1.49
N PHE A 32 1.81 -0.63 2.07
CA PHE A 32 0.50 -0.88 1.47
C PHE A 32 0.15 0.33 0.64
N ASP A 33 -0.22 0.10 -0.62
CA ASP A 33 -0.47 1.17 -1.58
C ASP A 33 -1.81 0.96 -2.27
N CYS A 34 -2.46 2.06 -2.64
CA CYS A 34 -3.70 2.02 -3.38
C CYS A 34 -3.45 2.23 -4.86
N GLU A 35 -3.90 1.32 -5.70
CA GLU A 35 -3.68 1.45 -7.15
C GLU A 35 -4.39 2.65 -7.76
N ASN A 36 -5.50 3.08 -7.15
CA ASN A 36 -6.25 4.28 -7.53
C ASN A 36 -5.73 5.55 -6.84
N TYR A 37 -4.58 5.51 -6.16
CA TYR A 37 -4.02 6.70 -5.55
C TYR A 37 -3.56 7.68 -6.64
N GLY A 38 -4.12 8.90 -6.64
CA GLY A 38 -3.79 9.93 -7.62
C GLY A 38 -4.44 9.77 -9.00
N MET A 39 -5.23 8.71 -9.22
CA MET A 39 -6.11 8.62 -10.38
C MET A 39 -7.41 9.36 -10.04
N ILE A 40 -7.58 10.56 -10.59
CA ILE A 40 -8.84 11.33 -10.61
C ILE A 40 -9.62 10.90 -11.85
#